data_AF-A0A2I3TEY0-F1
#
_entry.id   AF-A0A2I3TEY0-F1
#
_cell.length_a   1.000
_cell.length_b   1.000
_cell.length_c   1.000
_cell.angle_alpha   90.00
_cell.angle_beta   90.00
_cell.angle_gamma   90.00
#
_symmetry.space_group_name_H-M   'P 1'
#
loop_
_entity.id
_entity.type
_entity.pdbx_description
1 polymer ?
#
loop_
_entity_poly.entity_id
_entity_poly.type
_entity_poly.pdbx_seq_one_letter_code
_entity_poly.pdbx_strand_id
1 'polypeptide(L)'
;MRPWLRHLVLQALRNSRAFCGSHGQPAPLPVPQKIVATWEAISLGRQLVPEYFNFAHDVLDVWSRLEEAGHRPPNPAFWWVNGTGAEIKWSFEELGKQSRKAANVLGGACGLQPGDRMMLVLPRLPEWWLVSVACMRTGTVMIPGVNQLTEKDLKYRLQASRAKSIITSDSLAPRVDAISAECPSLQTKLLVSDSSRPGWLNFRELLR
;
A
#
# COMPACT_ATOMS: atom_id res chain seq x y z
N MET A 1 26.82 35.01 35.71
CA MET A 1 25.60 34.56 34.99
C MET A 1 24.89 35.79 34.44
N ARG A 2 24.87 35.96 33.11
CA ARG A 2 24.51 37.22 32.46
C ARG A 2 22.98 37.33 32.25
N PRO A 3 22.29 38.36 32.80
CA PRO A 3 20.82 38.48 32.82
C PRO A 3 20.15 38.70 31.44
N TRP A 4 20.94 39.02 30.42
CA TRP A 4 20.50 39.30 29.04
C TRP A 4 19.98 38.05 28.30
N LEU A 5 20.40 36.85 28.70
CA LEU A 5 19.91 35.59 28.11
C LEU A 5 18.47 35.25 28.52
N ARG A 6 17.96 35.79 29.63
CA ARG A 6 16.57 35.55 30.06
C ARG A 6 15.55 36.34 29.23
N HIS A 7 15.94 37.50 28.69
CA HIS A 7 15.02 38.34 27.90
C HIS A 7 14.80 37.83 26.47
N LEU A 8 15.85 37.31 25.82
CA LEU A 8 15.75 36.68 24.49
C LEU A 8 14.92 35.39 24.50
N VAL A 9 15.03 34.59 25.56
CA VAL A 9 14.22 33.36 25.72
C VAL A 9 12.73 33.69 25.96
N LEU A 10 12.42 34.78 26.68
CA LEU A 10 11.03 35.19 26.95
C LEU A 10 10.34 35.87 25.75
N GLN A 11 11.08 36.53 24.85
CA GLN A 11 10.52 37.06 23.60
C GLN A 11 10.28 35.95 22.56
N ALA A 12 11.17 34.94 22.47
CA ALA A 12 10.98 33.80 21.58
C ALA A 12 9.75 32.94 21.96
N LEU A 13 9.41 32.88 23.25
CA LEU A 13 8.24 32.15 23.75
C LEU A 13 6.91 32.94 23.66
N ARG A 14 6.94 34.25 23.38
CA ARG A 14 5.73 35.06 23.16
C ARG A 14 5.26 35.10 21.70
N ASN A 15 6.15 34.87 20.73
CA ASN A 15 5.79 34.86 19.30
C ASN A 15 5.34 33.50 18.75
N SER A 16 5.39 32.42 19.53
CA SER A 16 4.93 31.09 19.11
C SER A 16 3.42 30.87 19.22
N ARG A 17 2.65 31.86 19.71
CA ARG A 17 1.18 31.76 19.85
C ARG A 17 0.39 32.37 18.69
N ALA A 18 1.03 32.85 17.62
CA ALA A 18 0.34 33.53 16.51
C ALA A 18 0.23 32.70 15.21
N PHE A 19 0.62 31.41 15.22
CA PHE A 19 0.50 30.52 14.05
C PHE A 19 -0.25 29.23 14.40
N CYS A 20 -1.43 29.37 14.97
CA CYS A 20 -2.45 28.32 14.94
C CYS A 20 -3.70 28.95 14.34
N GLY A 21 -3.68 29.13 13.02
CA GLY A 21 -4.91 29.15 12.27
C GLY A 21 -5.70 27.88 12.62
N SER A 22 -7.01 28.00 12.74
CA SER A 22 -7.92 26.91 13.05
C SER A 22 -7.80 25.77 12.04
N HIS A 23 -6.86 24.85 12.26
CA HIS A 23 -6.98 23.51 11.76
C HIS A 23 -8.19 22.93 12.46
N GLY A 24 -9.33 22.89 11.75
CA GLY A 24 -10.52 22.20 12.22
C GLY A 24 -10.07 20.85 12.77
N GLN A 25 -10.42 20.58 14.04
CA GLN A 25 -10.07 19.30 14.64
C GLN A 25 -10.51 18.20 13.68
N PRO A 26 -9.64 17.21 13.37
CA PRO A 26 -10.10 16.07 12.60
C PRO A 26 -11.33 15.50 13.32
N ALA A 27 -12.38 15.23 12.54
CA ALA A 27 -13.63 14.73 13.11
C ALA A 27 -13.31 13.58 14.07
N PRO A 28 -13.89 13.57 15.28
CA PRO A 28 -13.62 12.53 16.25
C PRO A 28 -13.88 11.17 15.60
N LEU A 29 -12.96 10.23 15.80
CA LEU A 29 -13.11 8.90 15.23
C LEU A 29 -14.48 8.34 15.65
N PRO A 30 -15.27 7.84 14.69
CA PRO A 30 -16.61 7.35 15.00
C PRO A 30 -16.51 6.24 16.05
N VAL A 31 -17.40 6.30 17.04
CA VAL A 31 -17.52 5.28 18.10
C VAL A 31 -17.70 3.90 17.43
N PRO A 32 -17.06 2.82 17.91
CA PRO A 32 -17.08 1.51 17.22
C PRO A 32 -18.48 1.00 16.85
N GLN A 33 -19.50 1.25 17.69
CA GLN A 33 -20.91 0.94 17.38
C GLN A 33 -21.45 1.70 16.15
N LYS A 34 -21.04 2.96 15.97
CA LYS A 34 -21.39 3.77 14.79
C LYS A 34 -20.74 3.19 13.53
N ILE A 35 -19.51 2.67 13.62
CA ILE A 35 -18.82 2.02 12.49
C ILE A 35 -19.56 0.74 12.08
N VAL A 36 -19.90 -0.12 13.04
CA VAL A 36 -20.63 -1.37 12.79
C VAL A 36 -22.01 -1.09 12.19
N ALA A 37 -22.78 -0.16 12.77
CA ALA A 37 -24.11 0.21 12.26
C ALA A 37 -24.05 0.83 10.85
N THR A 38 -23.00 1.61 10.56
CA THR A 38 -22.78 2.17 9.20
C THR A 38 -22.46 1.06 8.20
N TRP A 39 -21.60 0.11 8.58
CA TRP A 39 -21.27 -1.04 7.72
C TRP A 39 -22.48 -1.93 7.46
N GLU A 40 -23.28 -2.23 8.47
CA GLU A 40 -24.52 -3.00 8.32
C GLU A 40 -25.53 -2.26 7.43
N ALA A 41 -25.68 -0.94 7.61
CA ALA A 41 -26.55 -0.13 6.77
C ALA A 41 -26.10 -0.14 5.29
N ILE A 42 -24.80 -0.01 5.02
CA ILE A 42 -24.24 -0.11 3.67
C ILE A 42 -24.47 -1.52 3.09
N SER A 43 -24.18 -2.57 3.88
CA SER A 43 -24.28 -3.97 3.42
C SER A 43 -25.73 -4.40 3.15
N LEU A 44 -26.69 -3.78 3.84
CA LEU A 44 -28.13 -3.97 3.63
C LEU A 44 -28.73 -2.99 2.61
N GLY A 45 -27.91 -2.17 1.93
CA GLY A 45 -28.35 -1.18 0.95
C GLY A 45 -29.19 -0.02 1.52
N ARG A 46 -29.15 0.18 2.84
CA ARG A 46 -29.91 1.20 3.58
C ARG A 46 -29.22 2.56 3.61
N GLN A 47 -27.99 2.64 3.14
CA GLN A 47 -27.23 3.88 3.02
C GLN A 47 -26.73 4.04 1.58
N LEU A 48 -26.95 5.24 1.04
CA LEU A 48 -26.42 5.61 -0.27
C LEU A 48 -24.89 5.69 -0.19
N VAL A 49 -24.23 4.93 -1.06
CA VAL A 49 -22.78 5.02 -1.31
C VAL A 49 -22.56 5.70 -2.67
N PRO A 50 -21.41 6.36 -2.88
CA PRO A 50 -21.06 6.87 -4.19
C PRO A 50 -21.06 5.74 -5.23
N GLU A 51 -21.53 6.03 -6.45
CA GLU A 51 -21.53 5.07 -7.56
C GLU A 51 -20.10 4.61 -7.90
N TYR A 52 -19.13 5.53 -7.79
CA TYR A 52 -17.72 5.27 -8.02
C TYR A 52 -16.90 5.65 -6.80
N PHE A 53 -15.95 4.78 -6.44
CA PHE A 53 -14.96 5.05 -5.41
C PHE A 53 -13.68 4.24 -5.68
N ASN A 54 -12.53 4.87 -5.51
CA ASN A 54 -11.22 4.24 -5.57
C ASN A 54 -10.28 4.88 -4.56
N PHE A 55 -9.85 4.13 -3.55
CA PHE A 55 -8.98 4.67 -2.49
C PHE A 55 -7.65 5.25 -3.01
N ALA A 56 -7.07 4.67 -4.06
CA ALA A 56 -5.84 5.20 -4.64
C ALA A 56 -6.05 6.57 -5.30
N HIS A 57 -7.17 6.75 -6.00
CA HIS A 57 -7.49 8.00 -6.70
C HIS A 57 -8.12 9.06 -5.77
N ASP A 58 -9.12 8.68 -4.99
CA ASP A 58 -9.97 9.59 -4.22
C ASP A 58 -9.36 9.98 -2.87
N VAL A 59 -8.32 9.26 -2.43
CA VAL A 59 -7.62 9.54 -1.16
C VAL A 59 -6.13 9.75 -1.39
N LEU A 60 -5.40 8.75 -1.87
CA LEU A 60 -3.93 8.85 -1.97
C LEU A 60 -3.48 9.91 -2.97
N ASP A 61 -4.09 9.95 -4.16
CA ASP A 61 -3.73 10.94 -5.18
C ASP A 61 -4.17 12.37 -4.79
N VAL A 62 -5.16 12.54 -3.91
CA VAL A 62 -5.49 13.86 -3.35
C VAL A 62 -4.30 14.38 -2.53
N TRP A 63 -3.73 13.56 -1.66
CA TRP A 63 -2.54 13.94 -0.90
C TRP A 63 -1.31 14.16 -1.79
N SER A 64 -1.09 13.28 -2.78
CA SER A 64 -0.03 13.43 -3.79
C SER A 64 -0.10 14.79 -4.49
N ARG A 65 -1.29 15.17 -4.97
CA ARG A 65 -1.51 16.46 -5.68
C ARG A 65 -1.30 17.68 -4.78
N LEU A 66 -1.65 17.59 -3.49
CA LEU A 66 -1.41 18.69 -2.55
C LEU A 66 0.08 18.92 -2.29
N GLU A 67 0.89 17.85 -2.25
CA GLU A 67 2.35 17.95 -2.16
C GLU A 67 2.95 18.48 -3.47
N GLU A 68 2.54 17.93 -4.62
CA GLU A 68 3.01 18.37 -5.96
C GLU A 68 2.70 19.86 -6.23
N ALA A 69 1.55 20.36 -5.78
CA ALA A 69 1.15 21.77 -5.91
C ALA A 69 1.82 22.71 -4.88
N GLY A 70 2.62 22.18 -3.95
CA GLY A 70 3.24 22.97 -2.88
C GLY A 70 2.26 23.47 -1.82
N HIS A 71 1.01 22.98 -1.79
CA HIS A 71 0.03 23.30 -0.76
C HIS A 71 0.31 22.59 0.58
N ARG A 72 1.21 21.60 0.58
CA ARG A 72 1.65 20.87 1.75
C ARG A 72 3.12 20.46 1.60
N PRO A 73 3.93 20.49 2.68
CA PRO A 73 5.28 19.93 2.63
C PRO A 73 5.25 18.40 2.44
N PRO A 74 6.29 17.81 1.81
CA PRO A 74 6.38 16.37 1.59
C PRO A 74 6.60 15.64 2.92
N ASN A 75 5.51 15.19 3.53
CA ASN A 75 5.55 14.49 4.81
C ASN A 75 5.61 12.98 4.56
N PRO A 76 6.33 12.19 5.37
CA PRO A 76 6.37 10.74 5.20
C PRO A 76 4.98 10.11 5.29
N ALA A 77 4.48 9.59 4.17
CA ALA A 77 3.28 8.78 4.08
C ALA A 77 3.58 7.33 4.48
N PHE A 78 4.79 6.87 4.18
CA PHE A 78 5.27 5.54 4.49
C PHE A 78 6.72 5.60 4.96
N TRP A 79 7.02 4.90 6.05
CA TRP A 79 8.37 4.76 6.57
C TRP A 79 8.61 3.31 7.00
N TRP A 80 9.53 2.65 6.30
CA TRP A 80 9.99 1.30 6.59
C TRP A 80 11.42 1.30 7.11
N VAL A 81 11.69 0.39 8.03
CA VAL A 81 13.02 0.15 8.62
C VAL A 81 13.25 -1.36 8.71
N ASN A 82 14.48 -1.81 8.48
CA ASN A 82 14.82 -3.24 8.45
C ASN A 82 15.47 -3.78 9.74
N GLY A 83 15.69 -2.91 10.74
CA GLY A 83 16.36 -3.26 11.99
C GLY A 83 17.90 -3.34 11.92
N THR A 84 18.50 -3.23 10.74
CA THR A 84 19.96 -3.14 10.54
C THR A 84 20.42 -1.76 10.07
N GLY A 85 19.51 -0.78 10.08
CA GLY A 85 19.78 0.64 9.76
C GLY A 85 19.39 1.06 8.36
N ALA A 86 18.91 0.16 7.50
CA ALA A 86 18.34 0.57 6.22
C ALA A 86 16.92 1.10 6.41
N GLU A 87 16.63 2.23 5.78
CA GLU A 87 15.34 2.90 5.82
C GLU A 87 14.82 3.21 4.41
N ILE A 88 13.51 3.16 4.25
CA ILE A 88 12.80 3.69 3.08
C ILE A 88 11.73 4.66 3.59
N LYS A 89 11.74 5.88 3.08
CA LYS A 89 10.73 6.90 3.35
C LYS A 89 10.13 7.32 2.02
N TRP A 90 8.81 7.37 1.98
CA TRP A 90 8.07 7.92 0.86
C TRP A 90 7.12 9.00 1.36
N SER A 91 7.16 10.17 0.72
CA SER A 91 6.07 11.13 0.76
C SER A 91 4.82 10.59 0.04
N PHE A 92 3.70 11.33 0.07
CA PHE A 92 2.52 10.94 -0.71
C PHE A 92 2.79 11.07 -2.21
N GLU A 93 3.55 12.06 -2.65
CA GLU A 93 4.00 12.20 -4.04
C GLU A 93 4.83 10.98 -4.49
N GLU A 94 5.81 10.57 -3.68
CA GLU A 94 6.67 9.43 -3.98
C GLU A 94 5.88 8.12 -4.00
N LEU A 95 5.02 7.90 -3.00
CA LEU A 95 4.12 6.73 -2.96
C LEU A 95 3.17 6.71 -4.18
N GLY A 96 2.67 7.88 -4.58
CA GLY A 96 1.85 8.06 -5.78
C GLY A 96 2.61 7.62 -7.04
N LYS A 97 3.83 8.13 -7.23
CA LYS A 97 4.70 7.75 -8.37
C LYS A 97 5.03 6.26 -8.38
N GLN A 98 5.47 5.70 -7.26
CA GLN A 98 5.87 4.30 -7.17
C GLN A 98 4.68 3.34 -7.35
N SER A 99 3.52 3.65 -6.78
CA SER A 99 2.32 2.82 -6.95
C SER A 99 1.78 2.85 -8.39
N ARG A 100 1.94 3.96 -9.13
CA ARG A 100 1.63 4.02 -10.57
C ARG A 100 2.57 3.16 -11.40
N LYS A 101 3.89 3.15 -11.09
CA LYS A 101 4.82 2.21 -11.72
C LYS A 101 4.43 0.76 -11.46
N ALA A 102 4.10 0.42 -10.21
CA ALA A 102 3.62 -0.91 -9.85
C ALA A 102 2.32 -1.28 -10.61
N ALA A 103 1.38 -0.34 -10.79
CA ALA A 103 0.18 -0.55 -11.59
C ALA A 103 0.49 -0.87 -13.07
N ASN A 104 1.47 -0.17 -13.65
CA ASN A 104 1.95 -0.47 -15.01
C ASN A 104 2.56 -1.86 -15.12
N VAL A 105 3.26 -2.33 -14.07
CA VAL A 105 3.77 -3.71 -14.02
C VAL A 105 2.63 -4.72 -14.00
N LEU A 106 1.58 -4.48 -13.21
CA LEU A 106 0.43 -5.38 -13.13
C LEU A 106 -0.33 -5.47 -14.47
N GLY A 107 -0.63 -4.33 -15.10
CA GLY A 107 -1.37 -4.31 -16.37
C GLY A 107 -0.52 -4.74 -17.58
N GLY A 108 0.76 -4.36 -17.60
CA GLY A 108 1.67 -4.63 -18.71
C GLY A 108 2.36 -5.99 -18.58
N ALA A 109 3.38 -6.06 -17.72
CA ALA A 109 4.21 -7.26 -17.60
C ALA A 109 3.42 -8.48 -17.08
N CYS A 110 2.42 -8.28 -16.23
CA CYS A 110 1.60 -9.37 -15.71
C CYS A 110 0.32 -9.62 -16.53
N GLY A 111 -0.06 -8.70 -17.42
CA GLY A 111 -1.25 -8.80 -18.27
C GLY A 111 -2.59 -8.78 -17.50
N LEU A 112 -2.61 -8.34 -16.24
CA LEU A 112 -3.81 -8.39 -15.40
C LEU A 112 -4.85 -7.36 -15.86
N GLN A 113 -6.11 -7.79 -15.89
CA GLN A 113 -7.26 -6.95 -16.23
C GLN A 113 -8.12 -6.65 -14.97
N PRO A 114 -8.97 -5.60 -14.99
CA PRO A 114 -9.91 -5.36 -13.91
C PRO A 114 -10.75 -6.62 -13.59
N GLY A 115 -10.85 -6.96 -12.31
CA GLY A 115 -11.51 -8.18 -11.82
C GLY A 115 -10.62 -9.42 -11.76
N ASP A 116 -9.44 -9.41 -12.38
CA ASP A 116 -8.46 -10.48 -12.20
C ASP A 116 -7.93 -10.51 -10.77
N ARG A 117 -7.52 -11.68 -10.32
CA ARG A 117 -7.13 -11.92 -8.93
C ARG A 117 -5.63 -12.15 -8.81
N MET A 118 -5.03 -11.48 -7.84
CA MET A 118 -3.61 -11.60 -7.51
C MET A 118 -3.44 -11.98 -6.05
N MET A 119 -2.65 -13.03 -5.78
CA MET A 119 -2.30 -13.41 -4.42
C MET A 119 -1.04 -12.67 -3.97
N LEU A 120 -1.07 -12.05 -2.79
CA LEU A 120 0.03 -11.25 -2.24
C LEU A 120 0.55 -11.92 -0.97
N VAL A 121 1.71 -12.58 -1.05
CA VAL A 121 2.32 -13.28 0.09
C VAL A 121 3.74 -12.76 0.30
N LEU A 122 3.86 -11.61 0.94
CA LEU A 122 5.14 -10.97 1.22
C LEU A 122 5.34 -10.75 2.72
N PRO A 123 6.60 -10.70 3.20
CA PRO A 123 6.93 -10.15 4.50
C PRO A 123 6.58 -8.66 4.60
N ARG A 124 6.86 -8.07 5.76
CA ARG A 124 6.72 -6.63 6.00
C ARG A 124 7.73 -5.83 5.16
N LEU A 125 7.53 -5.83 3.86
CA LEU A 125 8.33 -5.16 2.84
C LEU A 125 7.53 -4.00 2.23
N PRO A 126 8.19 -2.90 1.83
CA PRO A 126 7.53 -1.77 1.17
C PRO A 126 6.72 -2.16 -0.07
N GLU A 127 7.19 -3.15 -0.83
CA GLU A 127 6.56 -3.64 -2.05
C GLU A 127 5.15 -4.19 -1.82
N TRP A 128 4.86 -4.72 -0.62
CA TRP A 128 3.50 -5.17 -0.28
C TRP A 128 2.49 -4.01 -0.35
N TRP A 129 2.88 -2.82 0.13
CA TRP A 129 2.05 -1.62 0.06
C TRP A 129 1.94 -1.09 -1.36
N LEU A 130 3.04 -1.09 -2.12
CA LEU A 130 3.03 -0.66 -3.53
C LEU A 130 2.08 -1.51 -4.37
N VAL A 131 2.16 -2.84 -4.24
CA VAL A 131 1.30 -3.76 -5.00
C VAL A 131 -0.16 -3.64 -4.53
N SER A 132 -0.42 -3.47 -3.24
CA SER A 132 -1.78 -3.27 -2.74
C SER A 132 -2.44 -2.03 -3.35
N VAL A 133 -1.73 -0.89 -3.39
CA VAL A 133 -2.23 0.32 -4.04
C VAL A 133 -2.34 0.14 -5.55
N ALA A 134 -1.40 -0.56 -6.20
CA ALA A 134 -1.47 -0.88 -7.62
C ALA A 134 -2.69 -1.75 -7.97
N CYS A 135 -3.05 -2.71 -7.13
CA CYS A 135 -4.27 -3.51 -7.29
C CYS A 135 -5.51 -2.61 -7.25
N MET A 136 -5.58 -1.69 -6.29
CA MET A 136 -6.67 -0.71 -6.22
C MET A 136 -6.74 0.14 -7.49
N ARG A 137 -5.60 0.64 -8.00
CA ARG A 137 -5.54 1.46 -9.23
C ARG A 137 -6.04 0.71 -10.47
N THR A 138 -5.69 -0.57 -10.58
CA THR A 138 -5.97 -1.39 -11.77
C THR A 138 -7.30 -2.14 -11.71
N GLY A 139 -8.00 -2.10 -10.57
CA GLY A 139 -9.17 -2.94 -10.34
C GLY A 139 -8.83 -4.43 -10.20
N THR A 140 -7.56 -4.76 -9.94
CA THR A 140 -7.13 -6.13 -9.61
C THR A 140 -7.61 -6.48 -8.20
N VAL A 141 -8.24 -7.64 -8.04
CA VAL A 141 -8.69 -8.13 -6.74
C VAL A 141 -7.50 -8.76 -6.00
N MET A 142 -7.02 -8.06 -4.98
CA MET A 142 -5.91 -8.54 -4.15
C MET A 142 -6.38 -9.61 -3.14
N ILE A 143 -5.58 -10.66 -2.97
CA ILE A 143 -5.80 -11.76 -2.03
C ILE A 143 -4.58 -11.84 -1.10
N PRO A 144 -4.59 -11.15 0.05
CA PRO A 144 -3.45 -11.16 0.96
C PRO A 144 -3.31 -12.54 1.63
N GLY A 145 -2.07 -12.99 1.79
CA GLY A 145 -1.70 -14.20 2.49
C GLY A 145 -0.53 -13.97 3.46
N VAL A 146 -0.48 -14.76 4.52
CA VAL A 146 0.64 -14.75 5.49
C VAL A 146 1.82 -15.56 4.95
N ASN A 147 3.05 -15.23 5.36
CA ASN A 147 4.24 -15.98 4.90
C ASN A 147 4.32 -17.42 5.44
N GLN A 148 3.49 -17.77 6.41
CA GLN A 148 3.49 -19.10 7.03
C GLN A 148 2.71 -20.14 6.20
N LEU A 149 2.09 -19.74 5.09
CA LEU A 149 1.30 -20.65 4.26
C LEU A 149 2.18 -21.79 3.73
N THR A 150 1.67 -23.01 3.92
CA THR A 150 2.24 -24.24 3.37
C THR A 150 1.96 -24.36 1.87
N GLU A 151 2.57 -25.33 1.19
CA GLU A 151 2.25 -25.65 -0.20
C GLU A 151 0.76 -26.00 -0.38
N LYS A 152 0.21 -26.80 0.55
CA LYS A 152 -1.22 -27.15 0.56
C LYS A 152 -2.11 -25.91 0.70
N ASP A 153 -1.72 -24.97 1.57
CA ASP A 153 -2.43 -23.72 1.79
C ASP A 153 -2.42 -22.81 0.56
N LEU A 154 -1.26 -22.68 -0.08
CA LEU A 154 -1.06 -21.88 -1.29
C LEU A 154 -1.87 -22.47 -2.45
N LYS A 155 -1.74 -23.78 -2.68
CA LYS A 155 -2.49 -24.48 -3.72
C LYS A 155 -3.99 -24.31 -3.55
N TYR A 156 -4.51 -24.56 -2.34
CA TYR A 156 -5.93 -24.39 -2.06
C TYR A 156 -6.42 -22.98 -2.39
N ARG A 157 -5.69 -21.95 -1.94
CA ARG A 157 -6.07 -20.55 -2.17
C ARG A 157 -5.99 -20.16 -3.64
N LEU A 158 -4.93 -20.57 -4.35
CA LEU A 158 -4.77 -20.30 -5.78
C LEU A 158 -5.87 -20.96 -6.62
N GLN A 159 -6.22 -22.21 -6.32
CA GLN A 159 -7.27 -22.94 -7.01
C GLN A 159 -8.67 -22.38 -6.69
N ALA A 160 -8.99 -22.18 -5.41
CA ALA A 160 -10.30 -21.69 -4.98
C ALA A 160 -10.56 -20.27 -5.50
N SER A 161 -9.53 -19.42 -5.48
CA SER A 161 -9.66 -18.07 -6.02
C SER A 161 -9.51 -18.01 -7.53
N ARG A 162 -8.92 -18.99 -8.21
CA ARG A 162 -8.52 -18.86 -9.62
C ARG A 162 -7.69 -17.59 -9.84
N ALA A 163 -6.73 -17.33 -8.94
CA ALA A 163 -5.81 -16.21 -9.07
C ALA A 163 -4.95 -16.38 -10.33
N LYS A 164 -4.78 -15.30 -11.09
CA LYS A 164 -3.95 -15.27 -12.30
C LYS A 164 -2.50 -14.94 -11.99
N SER A 165 -2.25 -14.29 -10.86
CA SER A 165 -0.91 -13.88 -10.48
C SER A 165 -0.64 -14.12 -8.99
N ILE A 166 0.63 -14.29 -8.65
CA ILE A 166 1.11 -14.31 -7.26
C ILE A 166 2.38 -13.49 -7.15
N ILE A 167 2.52 -12.70 -6.07
CA ILE A 167 3.78 -12.09 -5.68
C ILE A 167 4.27 -12.62 -4.34
N THR A 168 5.55 -12.96 -4.25
CA THR A 168 6.16 -13.48 -3.03
C THR A 168 7.65 -13.16 -2.91
N SER A 169 8.25 -13.49 -1.76
CA SER A 169 9.71 -13.41 -1.49
C SER A 169 10.44 -14.71 -1.81
N ASP A 170 11.78 -14.66 -1.84
CA ASP A 170 12.66 -15.81 -2.09
C ASP A 170 12.35 -17.04 -1.25
N SER A 171 12.03 -16.84 0.03
CA SER A 171 11.74 -17.91 0.98
C SER A 171 10.51 -18.75 0.63
N LEU A 172 9.55 -18.18 -0.10
CA LEU A 172 8.28 -18.85 -0.45
C LEU A 172 8.21 -19.25 -1.92
N ALA A 173 9.02 -18.65 -2.79
CA ALA A 173 9.04 -19.00 -4.22
C ALA A 173 9.20 -20.51 -4.50
N PRO A 174 10.06 -21.27 -3.79
CA PRO A 174 10.15 -22.72 -3.97
C PRO A 174 8.82 -23.47 -3.73
N ARG A 175 8.03 -23.04 -2.74
CA ARG A 175 6.72 -23.65 -2.44
C ARG A 175 5.71 -23.40 -3.55
N VAL A 176 5.74 -22.20 -4.14
CA VAL A 176 4.87 -21.84 -5.27
C VAL A 176 5.27 -22.63 -6.51
N ASP A 177 6.57 -22.82 -6.76
CA ASP A 177 7.06 -23.63 -7.87
C ASP A 177 6.55 -25.08 -7.79
N ALA A 178 6.60 -25.68 -6.58
CA ALA A 178 6.14 -27.05 -6.35
C ALA A 178 4.66 -27.29 -6.70
N ILE A 179 3.82 -26.25 -6.60
CA ILE A 179 2.36 -26.36 -6.83
C ILE A 179 1.88 -25.68 -8.12
N SER A 180 2.78 -25.02 -8.86
CA SER A 180 2.40 -24.18 -10.03
C SER A 180 1.70 -25.00 -11.12
N ALA A 181 2.17 -26.22 -11.39
CA ALA A 181 1.60 -27.09 -12.42
C ALA A 181 0.16 -27.55 -12.10
N GLU A 182 -0.22 -27.54 -10.81
CA GLU A 182 -1.56 -27.91 -10.35
C GLU A 182 -2.52 -26.71 -10.32
N CYS A 183 -2.05 -25.50 -10.68
CA CYS A 183 -2.82 -24.25 -10.60
C CYS A 183 -3.02 -23.66 -12.02
N PRO A 184 -3.95 -24.18 -12.83
CA PRO A 184 -4.07 -23.82 -14.26
C PRO A 184 -4.45 -22.35 -14.50
N SER A 185 -5.04 -21.67 -13.52
CA SER A 185 -5.33 -20.23 -13.62
C SER A 185 -4.11 -19.35 -13.39
N LEU A 186 -3.06 -19.86 -12.74
CA LEU A 186 -1.86 -19.09 -12.40
C LEU A 186 -1.00 -18.89 -13.66
N GLN A 187 -0.95 -17.66 -14.15
CA GLN A 187 -0.25 -17.29 -15.38
C GLN A 187 1.08 -16.61 -15.10
N THR A 188 1.15 -15.77 -14.06
CA THR A 188 2.34 -14.97 -13.77
C THR A 188 2.77 -15.11 -12.31
N LYS A 189 4.08 -15.10 -12.08
CA LYS A 189 4.70 -15.20 -10.77
C LYS A 189 5.69 -14.06 -10.60
N LEU A 190 5.48 -13.20 -9.62
CA LEU A 190 6.37 -12.08 -9.30
C LEU A 190 7.19 -12.37 -8.06
N LEU A 191 8.47 -12.01 -8.12
CA LEU A 191 9.41 -12.18 -7.04
C LEU A 191 9.89 -10.81 -6.55
N VAL A 192 9.81 -10.59 -5.24
CA VAL A 192 10.51 -9.48 -4.58
C VAL A 192 11.82 -10.03 -4.04
N SER A 193 12.91 -9.79 -4.77
CA SER A 193 14.27 -10.26 -4.48
C SER A 193 15.30 -9.35 -5.13
N ASP A 194 16.51 -9.35 -4.58
CA ASP A 194 17.69 -8.73 -5.21
C ASP A 194 18.31 -9.64 -6.29
N SER A 195 17.79 -10.87 -6.44
CA SER A 195 18.22 -11.84 -7.43
C SER A 195 17.10 -12.24 -8.38
N SER A 196 17.46 -12.76 -9.55
CA SER A 196 16.51 -13.30 -10.52
C SER A 196 16.30 -14.80 -10.31
N ARG A 197 15.08 -15.28 -10.57
CA ARG A 197 14.70 -16.70 -10.49
C ARG A 197 14.03 -17.13 -11.81
N PRO A 198 14.45 -18.23 -12.46
CA PRO A 198 13.83 -18.70 -13.70
C PRO A 198 12.33 -18.94 -13.56
N GLY A 199 11.53 -18.46 -14.52
CA GLY A 199 10.06 -18.56 -14.49
C GLY A 199 9.37 -17.56 -13.55
N TRP A 200 10.11 -16.57 -13.03
CA TRP A 200 9.59 -15.48 -12.21
C TRP A 200 9.96 -14.13 -12.81
N LEU A 201 9.04 -13.18 -12.71
CA LEU A 201 9.28 -11.77 -13.02
C LEU A 201 9.89 -11.09 -11.79
N ASN A 202 11.05 -10.46 -11.91
CA ASN A 202 11.63 -9.70 -10.80
C ASN A 202 10.92 -8.34 -10.66
N PHE A 203 10.17 -8.17 -9.57
CA PHE A 203 9.36 -6.98 -9.34
C PHE A 203 10.20 -5.72 -9.13
N ARG A 204 11.36 -5.81 -8.46
CA ARG A 204 12.23 -4.66 -8.19
C ARG A 204 12.88 -4.13 -9.46
N GLU A 205 13.27 -5.01 -10.37
CA GLU A 205 13.80 -4.64 -11.69
C GLU A 205 12.72 -3.95 -12.54
N LEU A 206 11.49 -4.46 -12.51
CA LEU A 206 10.35 -3.90 -13.26
C LEU A 206 9.86 -2.54 -12.74
N LEU A 207 10.25 -2.14 -11.52
CA LEU A 207 9.93 -0.82 -10.96
C LEU A 207 10.92 0.28 -11.36
N ARG A 208 12.06 -0.06 -11.98
CA ARG A 208 13.10 0.92 -12.33
C ARG A 208 12.62 1.83 -13.45
#